data_AF-A0A1L9VMB0-F1
#
_entry.id   AF-A0A1L9VMB0-F1
#
_cell.length_a   1.000
_cell.length_b   1.000
_cell.length_c   1.000
_cell.angle_alpha   90.00
_cell.angle_beta   90.00
_cell.angle_gamma   90.00
#
_symmetry.space_group_name_H-M   'P 1'
#
loop_
_entity.id
_entity.type
_entity.pdbx_description
1 polymer ?
#
loop_
_entity_poly.entity_id
_entity_poly.type
_entity_poly.pdbx_seq_one_letter_code
_entity_poly.pdbx_strand_id
1 'polypeptide(L)'
;MEPPQDILDEPSGVAAFHIYAQSWQTPNHTTSTTESASLKLRQMILEADDKEEAIYSTIRALHKFACKTPPALDHALNIMAQGFAQLPETAELPGIKGPEGAFLILKWWLVDWAQRFKGSAYGDDWGEESERGSIDARETKDGTNVFFGSEEVSSDIDGVLEKVRNLQQARLEFIVALAMQGRCYSMGASHWDIMDSAVPLIDNALVPHHPNQVPIWGKVEVIGCSALLRGCVRTLFERVPAELRGRKRVEWVEGFGRFLNHDPCGALGGDFVLKVHAARAIESIRSEDTVDEDSTRLFALFDWVF
;
A
#
# COMPACT_ATOMS: atom_id res chain seq x y z
N MET A 1 -9.71 -11.60 16.18
CA MET A 1 -9.56 -11.57 14.71
C MET A 1 -8.55 -12.65 14.37
N GLU A 2 -8.85 -13.52 13.41
CA GLU A 2 -7.93 -14.61 13.04
C GLU A 2 -6.87 -14.13 12.04
N PRO A 3 -5.60 -14.59 12.16
CA PRO A 3 -4.57 -14.38 11.15
C PRO A 3 -4.99 -14.96 9.78
N PRO A 4 -4.56 -14.35 8.66
CA PRO A 4 -4.68 -14.99 7.35
C PRO A 4 -3.88 -16.29 7.24
N GLN A 5 -4.27 -17.17 6.32
CA GLN A 5 -3.62 -18.46 6.09
C GLN A 5 -2.14 -18.35 5.71
N ASP A 6 -1.78 -17.31 4.95
CA ASP A 6 -0.44 -17.16 4.38
C ASP A 6 0.64 -16.81 5.40
N ILE A 7 0.26 -16.46 6.64
CA ILE A 7 1.21 -16.19 7.75
C ILE A 7 1.11 -17.22 8.88
N LEU A 8 0.30 -18.28 8.75
CA LEU A 8 0.08 -19.24 9.85
C LEU A 8 1.30 -20.09 10.19
N ASP A 9 2.21 -20.25 9.23
CA ASP A 9 3.48 -20.96 9.37
C ASP A 9 4.60 -20.08 9.93
N GLU A 10 4.34 -18.79 10.16
CA GLU A 10 5.28 -17.82 10.74
C GLU A 10 4.92 -17.52 12.20
N PRO A 11 5.55 -18.16 13.21
CA PRO A 11 5.18 -17.95 14.61
C PRO A 11 5.26 -16.48 15.05
N SER A 12 6.29 -15.77 14.60
CA SER A 12 6.48 -14.33 14.84
C SER A 12 5.41 -13.50 14.15
N GLY A 13 5.02 -13.86 12.92
CA GLY A 13 3.97 -13.18 12.15
C GLY A 13 2.60 -13.33 12.81
N VAL A 14 2.23 -14.54 13.22
CA VAL A 14 0.99 -14.82 13.98
C VAL A 14 0.95 -14.03 15.28
N ALA A 15 2.05 -14.04 16.05
CA ALA A 15 2.13 -13.31 17.31
C ALA A 15 1.98 -11.79 17.09
N ALA A 16 2.69 -11.22 16.11
CA ALA A 16 2.59 -9.80 15.74
C ALA A 16 1.16 -9.43 15.33
N PHE A 17 0.52 -10.23 14.49
CA PHE A 17 -0.86 -10.02 14.04
C PHE A 17 -1.81 -9.93 15.24
N HIS A 18 -1.68 -10.86 16.20
CA HIS A 18 -2.50 -10.84 17.40
C HIS A 18 -2.23 -9.62 18.28
N ILE A 19 -0.99 -9.15 18.39
CA ILE A 19 -0.66 -7.91 19.13
C ILE A 19 -1.42 -6.72 18.52
N TYR A 20 -1.38 -6.55 17.20
CA TYR A 20 -2.11 -5.48 16.51
C TYR A 20 -3.62 -5.62 16.69
N ALA A 21 -4.16 -6.81 16.44
CA ALA A 21 -5.60 -7.06 16.51
C ALA A 21 -6.16 -6.87 17.91
N GLN A 22 -5.49 -7.39 18.95
CA GLN A 22 -5.95 -7.25 20.33
C GLN A 22 -5.89 -5.80 20.80
N SER A 23 -4.83 -5.08 20.44
CA SER A 23 -4.70 -3.66 20.78
C SER A 23 -5.81 -2.83 20.13
N TRP A 24 -6.16 -3.13 18.87
CA TRP A 24 -7.26 -2.49 18.15
C TRP A 24 -8.66 -2.91 18.64
N GLN A 25 -8.81 -4.07 19.26
CA GLN A 25 -10.11 -4.52 19.80
C GLN A 25 -10.36 -4.05 21.24
N THR A 26 -9.34 -3.47 21.91
CA THR A 26 -9.46 -3.00 23.28
C THR A 26 -10.24 -1.67 23.32
N PRO A 27 -11.33 -1.55 24.10
CA PRO A 27 -12.09 -0.31 24.22
C PRO A 27 -11.22 0.82 24.77
N ASN A 28 -11.29 2.00 24.14
CA ASN A 28 -10.47 3.18 24.40
C ASN A 28 -8.98 2.97 24.06
N HIS A 29 -8.64 3.13 22.77
CA HIS A 29 -7.24 3.27 22.32
C HIS A 29 -6.59 4.43 23.06
N THR A 30 -5.84 4.11 24.10
CA THR A 30 -5.07 5.06 24.88
C THR A 30 -3.60 4.86 24.59
N THR A 31 -2.79 5.88 24.84
CA THR A 31 -1.32 5.80 24.76
C THR A 31 -0.77 4.58 25.50
N SER A 32 -1.39 4.22 26.64
CA SER A 32 -1.02 3.05 27.44
C SER A 32 -1.24 1.71 26.71
N THR A 33 -2.29 1.59 25.90
CA THR A 33 -2.55 0.38 25.11
C THR A 33 -1.56 0.20 23.95
N THR A 34 -1.17 1.30 23.31
CA THR A 34 -0.14 1.31 22.27
C THR A 34 1.23 0.97 22.86
N GLU A 35 1.58 1.57 23.99
CA GLU A 35 2.85 1.32 24.68
C GLU A 35 2.98 -0.15 25.12
N SER A 36 1.95 -0.70 25.76
CA SER A 36 1.93 -2.12 26.16
C SER A 36 2.06 -3.07 24.96
N ALA A 37 1.36 -2.79 23.87
CA ALA A 37 1.47 -3.57 22.64
C ALA A 37 2.88 -3.47 22.02
N SER A 38 3.48 -2.27 22.01
CA SER A 38 4.84 -2.05 21.49
C SER A 38 5.90 -2.81 22.28
N LEU A 39 5.75 -2.89 23.61
CA LEU A 39 6.62 -3.67 24.49
C LEU A 39 6.52 -5.17 24.22
N LYS A 40 5.30 -5.68 24.01
CA LYS A 40 5.09 -7.08 23.62
C LYS A 40 5.72 -7.39 22.26
N LEU A 41 5.55 -6.49 21.30
CA LEU A 41 6.14 -6.63 19.97
C LEU A 41 7.67 -6.68 20.04
N ARG A 42 8.27 -5.74 20.78
CA ARG A 42 9.71 -5.73 21.02
C ARG A 42 10.19 -7.02 21.69
N GLN A 43 9.51 -7.47 22.74
CA GLN A 43 9.91 -8.67 23.47
C GLN A 43 9.89 -9.90 22.56
N MET A 44 8.85 -10.03 21.74
CA MET A 44 8.73 -11.11 20.76
C MET A 44 9.89 -11.10 19.75
N ILE A 45 10.28 -9.92 19.24
CA ILE A 45 11.46 -9.79 18.35
C ILE A 45 12.74 -10.21 19.08
N LEU A 46 12.92 -9.82 20.36
CA LEU A 46 14.13 -10.14 21.12
C LEU A 46 14.26 -11.64 21.46
N GLU A 47 13.14 -12.29 21.72
CA GLU A 47 13.05 -13.72 22.03
C GLU A 47 13.16 -14.62 20.80
N ALA A 48 13.00 -14.08 19.59
CA ALA A 48 13.18 -14.83 18.37
C ALA A 48 14.64 -15.24 18.16
N ASP A 49 14.82 -16.49 17.72
CA ASP A 49 16.12 -17.04 17.30
C ASP A 49 16.68 -16.24 16.11
N ASP A 50 15.82 -16.00 15.11
CA ASP A 50 16.09 -15.13 13.97
C ASP A 50 15.34 -13.79 14.11
N LYS A 51 16.09 -12.74 14.42
CA LYS A 51 15.56 -11.39 14.68
C LYS A 51 15.21 -10.66 13.39
N GLU A 52 15.92 -10.94 12.30
CA GLU A 52 15.63 -10.36 11.00
C GLU A 52 14.29 -10.90 10.51
N GLU A 53 14.12 -12.22 10.54
CA GLU A 53 12.87 -12.86 10.15
C GLU A 53 11.72 -12.41 11.04
N ALA A 54 11.92 -12.29 12.36
CA ALA A 54 10.89 -11.77 13.26
C ALA A 54 10.45 -10.33 12.93
N ILE A 55 11.38 -9.46 12.51
CA ILE A 55 11.06 -8.11 12.05
C ILE A 55 10.31 -8.15 10.72
N TYR A 56 10.77 -8.97 9.76
CA TYR A 56 10.10 -9.12 8.46
C TYR A 56 8.67 -9.64 8.62
N SER A 57 8.51 -10.73 9.37
CA SER A 57 7.22 -11.30 9.79
C SER A 57 6.33 -10.27 10.49
N THR A 58 6.89 -9.40 11.33
CA THR A 58 6.14 -8.32 12.00
C THR A 58 5.59 -7.29 11.00
N ILE A 59 6.39 -6.88 10.01
CA ILE A 59 5.98 -5.95 8.95
C ILE A 59 4.90 -6.59 8.08
N ARG A 60 5.08 -7.85 7.70
CA ARG A 60 4.09 -8.64 6.95
C ARG A 60 2.77 -8.77 7.72
N ALA A 61 2.84 -9.07 9.01
CA ALA A 61 1.66 -9.16 9.87
C ALA A 61 0.91 -7.83 9.99
N LEU A 62 1.62 -6.70 10.06
CA LEU A 62 1.02 -5.36 10.05
C LEU A 62 0.27 -5.12 8.74
N HIS A 63 0.90 -5.41 7.60
CA HIS A 63 0.29 -5.26 6.28
C HIS A 63 -0.99 -6.09 6.17
N LYS A 64 -0.94 -7.36 6.58
CA LYS A 64 -2.08 -8.27 6.60
C LYS A 64 -3.19 -7.84 7.57
N PHE A 65 -2.83 -7.33 8.74
CA PHE A 65 -3.77 -6.75 9.69
C PHE A 65 -4.47 -5.53 9.07
N ALA A 66 -3.72 -4.62 8.44
CA ALA A 66 -4.25 -3.46 7.77
C ALA A 66 -5.13 -3.83 6.56
N CYS A 67 -4.89 -4.95 5.88
CA CYS A 67 -5.82 -5.44 4.84
C CYS A 67 -7.17 -5.88 5.42
N LYS A 68 -7.20 -6.43 6.63
CA LYS A 68 -8.45 -6.77 7.32
C LYS A 68 -9.13 -5.58 7.99
N THR A 69 -8.36 -4.56 8.37
CA THR A 69 -8.89 -3.35 9.01
C THR A 69 -8.08 -2.11 8.60
N PRO A 70 -8.28 -1.60 7.38
CA PRO A 70 -7.47 -0.50 6.85
C PRO A 70 -7.47 0.78 7.71
N PRO A 71 -8.60 1.20 8.34
CA PRO A 71 -8.61 2.35 9.24
C PRO A 71 -7.72 2.21 10.49
N ALA A 72 -7.26 1.00 10.84
CA ALA A 72 -6.40 0.74 11.99
C ALA A 72 -4.90 0.80 11.66
N LEU A 73 -4.54 1.11 10.41
CA LEU A 73 -3.16 1.13 9.93
C LEU A 73 -2.26 2.06 10.77
N ASP A 74 -2.70 3.29 11.05
CA ASP A 74 -1.89 4.25 11.83
C ASP A 74 -1.66 3.75 13.27
N HIS A 75 -2.64 3.07 13.87
CA HIS A 75 -2.50 2.47 15.20
C HIS A 75 -1.44 1.36 15.20
N ALA A 76 -1.51 0.44 14.23
CA ALA A 76 -0.55 -0.64 14.11
C ALA A 76 0.87 -0.13 13.78
N LEU A 77 0.98 0.88 12.90
CA LEU A 77 2.24 1.55 12.61
C LEU A 77 2.86 2.20 13.85
N ASN A 78 2.05 2.85 14.69
CA ASN A 78 2.53 3.40 15.96
C ASN A 78 3.08 2.32 16.89
N ILE A 79 2.39 1.18 17.02
CA ILE A 79 2.86 0.03 17.82
C ILE A 79 4.20 -0.47 17.28
N MET A 80 4.30 -0.67 15.96
CA MET A 80 5.51 -1.15 15.30
C MET A 80 6.67 -0.17 15.48
N ALA A 81 6.46 1.11 15.16
CA ALA A 81 7.48 2.14 15.25
C ALA A 81 8.00 2.30 16.68
N GLN A 82 7.11 2.30 17.68
CA GLN A 82 7.52 2.32 19.09
C GLN A 82 8.26 1.04 19.48
N GLY A 83 7.83 -0.13 19.01
CA GLY A 83 8.49 -1.40 19.29
C GLY A 83 9.92 -1.44 18.73
N PHE A 84 10.09 -1.00 17.49
CA PHE A 84 11.40 -0.90 16.82
C PHE A 84 12.31 0.13 17.51
N ALA A 85 11.79 1.31 17.83
CA ALA A 85 12.54 2.37 18.53
C ALA A 85 13.06 1.93 19.91
N GLN A 86 12.41 0.94 20.54
CA GLN A 86 12.78 0.41 21.84
C GLN A 86 13.74 -0.79 21.78
N LEU A 87 14.13 -1.26 20.59
CA LEU A 87 15.12 -2.32 20.45
C LEU A 87 16.48 -1.85 21.00
N PRO A 88 17.23 -2.72 21.70
CA PRO A 88 18.55 -2.38 22.20
C PRO A 88 19.55 -2.26 21.04
N GLU A 89 20.51 -1.35 21.14
CA GLU A 89 21.64 -1.19 20.18
C GLU A 89 22.47 -2.47 20.00
N THR A 90 22.36 -3.41 20.93
CA THR A 90 23.03 -4.71 20.88
C THR A 90 22.28 -5.75 20.05
N ALA A 91 21.06 -5.48 19.59
CA ALA A 91 20.33 -6.38 18.70
C ALA A 91 21.05 -6.45 17.35
N GLU A 92 21.62 -7.61 17.03
CA GLU A 92 22.32 -7.84 15.76
C GLU A 92 21.31 -8.15 14.66
N LEU A 93 21.29 -7.32 13.61
CA LEU A 93 20.57 -7.53 12.36
C LEU A 93 21.60 -7.42 11.22
N PRO A 94 21.30 -7.92 10.00
CA PRO A 94 22.26 -7.86 8.91
C PRO A 94 22.58 -6.41 8.53
N GLY A 95 23.86 -6.05 8.65
CA GLY A 95 24.39 -4.77 8.17
C GLY A 95 24.21 -3.57 9.11
N ILE A 96 23.18 -3.54 9.97
CA ILE A 96 22.92 -2.44 10.92
C ILE A 96 22.34 -2.99 12.23
N LYS A 97 22.69 -2.41 13.38
CA LYS A 97 22.22 -2.85 14.71
C LYS A 97 21.03 -2.04 15.23
N GLY A 98 20.33 -2.61 16.20
CA GLY A 98 19.34 -1.89 17.01
C GLY A 98 18.13 -1.36 16.23
N PRO A 99 17.52 -0.25 16.68
CA PRO A 99 16.34 0.35 16.04
C PRO A 99 16.57 0.70 14.57
N GLU A 100 17.78 1.12 14.24
CA GLU A 100 18.17 1.55 12.90
C GLU A 100 18.03 0.42 11.88
N GLY A 101 18.51 -0.79 12.22
CA GLY A 101 18.39 -1.96 11.36
C GLY A 101 16.93 -2.37 11.12
N ALA A 102 16.07 -2.28 12.15
CA ALA A 102 14.66 -2.61 12.01
C ALA A 102 13.93 -1.65 11.03
N PHE A 103 14.22 -0.35 11.12
CA PHE A 103 13.68 0.62 10.17
C PHE A 103 14.27 0.49 8.76
N LEU A 104 15.50 -0.01 8.62
CA LEU A 104 16.08 -0.34 7.32
C LEU A 104 15.38 -1.55 6.67
N ILE A 105 15.05 -2.59 7.45
CA ILE A 105 14.26 -3.73 6.93
C ILE A 105 12.88 -3.25 6.47
N LEU A 106 12.22 -2.38 7.24
CA LEU A 106 10.96 -1.74 6.81
C LEU A 106 11.13 -0.97 5.49
N LYS A 107 12.23 -0.22 5.35
CA LYS A 107 12.56 0.48 4.10
C LYS A 107 12.64 -0.49 2.93
N TRP A 108 13.40 -1.58 3.07
CA TRP A 108 13.57 -2.56 2.00
C TRP A 108 12.25 -3.23 1.65
N TRP A 109 11.42 -3.57 2.64
CA TRP A 109 10.10 -4.12 2.41
C TRP A 109 9.21 -3.17 1.60
N LEU A 110 9.17 -1.88 1.96
CA LEU A 110 8.40 -0.87 1.22
C LEU A 110 8.92 -0.66 -0.20
N VAL A 111 10.24 -0.70 -0.40
CA VAL A 111 10.88 -0.60 -1.72
C VAL A 111 10.61 -1.84 -2.57
N ASP A 112 10.65 -3.04 -2.00
CA ASP A 112 10.33 -4.28 -2.71
C ASP A 112 8.89 -4.27 -3.20
N TRP A 113 7.95 -3.88 -2.32
CA TRP A 113 6.59 -3.63 -2.76
C TRP A 113 6.59 -2.64 -3.89
N ALA A 114 7.17 -1.44 -3.72
CA ALA A 114 7.25 -0.38 -4.74
C ALA A 114 7.79 -0.84 -6.12
N GLN A 115 8.62 -1.88 -6.18
CA GLN A 115 9.11 -2.43 -7.45
C GLN A 115 8.09 -3.31 -8.16
N ARG A 116 7.16 -3.93 -7.43
CA ARG A 116 6.04 -4.72 -7.98
C ARG A 116 5.04 -3.84 -8.76
N PHE A 117 5.10 -2.51 -8.63
CA PHE A 117 4.27 -1.47 -9.27
C PHE A 117 4.64 -1.21 -10.75
N LYS A 118 5.42 -2.09 -11.37
CA LYS A 118 5.74 -2.02 -12.80
C LYS A 118 4.86 -3.00 -13.59
N GLY A 119 3.63 -3.21 -13.09
CA GLY A 119 2.60 -4.17 -13.49
C GLY A 119 2.99 -5.65 -13.64
N SER A 120 4.18 -6.07 -13.20
CA SER A 120 4.62 -7.47 -13.20
C SER A 120 4.05 -8.30 -12.03
N ALA A 121 2.97 -7.83 -11.40
CA ALA A 121 2.55 -8.29 -10.07
C ALA A 121 1.62 -9.51 -10.07
N TYR A 122 1.25 -10.06 -11.23
CA TYR A 122 0.28 -11.14 -11.33
C TYR A 122 0.99 -12.44 -11.70
N GLY A 123 0.97 -13.41 -10.80
CA GLY A 123 1.49 -14.76 -11.05
C GLY A 123 0.53 -15.60 -11.89
N ASP A 124 0.91 -16.85 -12.17
CA ASP A 124 0.17 -17.78 -13.02
C ASP A 124 -1.22 -18.18 -12.47
N ASP A 125 -1.44 -18.07 -11.15
CA ASP A 125 -2.67 -18.50 -10.46
C ASP A 125 -3.84 -17.47 -10.50
N TRP A 126 -3.64 -16.33 -11.15
CA TRP A 126 -4.52 -15.15 -11.05
C TRP A 126 -5.43 -14.96 -12.27
N GLY A 127 -5.35 -15.92 -13.21
CA GLY A 127 -5.94 -15.88 -14.55
C GLY A 127 -4.91 -15.44 -15.59
N GLU A 128 -4.92 -16.05 -16.77
CA GLU A 128 -4.09 -15.61 -17.90
C GLU A 128 -4.61 -14.26 -18.41
N GLU A 129 -3.71 -13.26 -18.50
CA GLU A 129 -3.89 -12.14 -19.41
C GLU A 129 -4.13 -12.75 -20.80
N SER A 130 -5.22 -12.39 -21.48
CA SER A 130 -5.72 -13.21 -22.59
C SER A 130 -4.66 -13.44 -23.68
N GLU A 131 -4.11 -14.66 -23.76
CA GLU A 131 -3.49 -15.19 -24.97
C GLU A 131 -4.55 -15.66 -25.99
N ARG A 132 -5.84 -15.33 -25.78
CA ARG A 132 -6.89 -15.51 -26.81
C ARG A 132 -6.69 -14.52 -27.95
N GLY A 133 -5.79 -14.91 -28.84
CA GLY A 133 -5.78 -14.64 -30.28
C GLY A 133 -6.19 -13.24 -30.72
N SER A 134 -5.21 -12.44 -31.15
CA SER A 134 -5.42 -11.24 -31.98
C SER A 134 -6.36 -10.14 -31.46
N ILE A 135 -6.78 -10.22 -30.19
CA ILE A 135 -7.24 -9.04 -29.47
C ILE A 135 -5.95 -8.26 -29.18
N ASP A 136 -5.76 -7.15 -29.90
CA ASP A 136 -4.64 -6.24 -29.69
C ASP A 136 -4.47 -6.05 -28.17
N ALA A 137 -3.27 -6.13 -27.60
CA ALA A 137 -3.07 -5.84 -26.17
C ALA A 137 -3.55 -4.40 -25.80
N ARG A 138 -3.86 -3.59 -26.82
CA ARG A 138 -4.53 -2.28 -26.77
C ARG A 138 -6.06 -2.35 -26.64
N GLU A 139 -6.68 -3.50 -26.86
CA GLU A 139 -8.12 -3.76 -26.68
C GLU A 139 -8.44 -4.26 -25.27
N THR A 140 -7.51 -4.95 -24.60
CA THR A 140 -7.54 -5.17 -23.13
C THR A 140 -6.96 -3.95 -22.41
N LYS A 141 -7.76 -2.89 -22.33
CA LYS A 141 -7.33 -1.53 -21.92
C LYS A 141 -7.00 -1.33 -20.42
N ASP A 142 -6.97 -2.39 -19.62
CA ASP A 142 -6.50 -2.38 -18.22
C ASP A 142 -5.96 -3.78 -17.90
N GLY A 143 -4.63 -3.92 -17.75
CA GLY A 143 -3.96 -5.18 -17.42
C GLY A 143 -4.33 -5.76 -16.06
N THR A 144 -5.18 -5.07 -15.30
CA THR A 144 -5.70 -5.55 -14.02
C THR A 144 -7.07 -6.19 -14.13
N ASN A 145 -7.79 -6.07 -15.25
CA ASN A 145 -9.11 -6.66 -15.42
C ASN A 145 -9.02 -8.11 -15.92
N VAL A 146 -9.68 -9.01 -15.18
CA VAL A 146 -9.74 -10.44 -15.52
C VAL A 146 -11.02 -10.72 -16.32
N PHE A 147 -10.90 -11.51 -17.38
CA PHE A 147 -12.02 -11.98 -18.19
C PHE A 147 -12.17 -13.49 -18.02
N PHE A 148 -13.38 -13.94 -17.68
CA PHE A 148 -13.67 -15.36 -17.57
C PHE A 148 -14.39 -15.82 -18.84
N GLY A 149 -13.95 -16.94 -19.41
CA GLY A 149 -14.61 -17.51 -20.58
C GLY A 149 -16.00 -18.04 -20.22
N SER A 150 -16.98 -17.94 -21.13
CA SER A 150 -18.33 -18.47 -20.86
C SER A 150 -18.33 -19.98 -20.52
N GLU A 151 -17.40 -20.74 -21.10
CA GLU A 151 -17.20 -22.17 -20.78
C GLU A 151 -16.59 -22.37 -19.38
N GLU A 152 -15.62 -21.56 -18.97
CA GLU A 152 -15.05 -21.59 -17.62
C GLU A 152 -16.13 -21.28 -16.57
N VAL A 153 -16.90 -20.22 -16.77
CA VAL A 153 -17.98 -19.81 -15.85
C VAL A 153 -19.07 -20.89 -15.74
N SER A 154 -19.34 -21.61 -16.83
CA SER A 154 -20.38 -22.66 -16.84
C SER A 154 -19.90 -24.01 -16.33
N SER A 155 -18.60 -24.30 -16.39
CA SER A 155 -18.02 -25.57 -15.95
C SER A 155 -17.51 -25.53 -14.50
N ASP A 156 -17.03 -24.39 -14.03
CA ASP A 156 -16.46 -24.22 -12.69
C ASP A 156 -16.71 -22.80 -12.13
N ILE A 157 -17.97 -22.53 -11.76
CA ILE A 157 -18.34 -21.23 -11.18
C ILE A 157 -17.64 -20.96 -9.84
N ASP A 158 -17.41 -22.00 -9.03
CA ASP A 158 -16.78 -21.84 -7.72
C ASP A 158 -15.30 -21.44 -7.86
N GLY A 159 -14.56 -22.05 -8.80
CA GLY A 159 -13.20 -21.65 -9.14
C GLY A 159 -13.12 -20.22 -9.69
N VAL A 160 -14.08 -19.78 -10.51
CA VAL A 160 -14.18 -18.39 -10.97
C VAL A 160 -14.39 -17.42 -9.80
N LEU A 161 -15.30 -17.75 -8.87
CA LEU A 161 -15.55 -16.92 -7.69
C LEU A 161 -14.33 -16.84 -6.77
N GLU A 162 -13.58 -17.92 -6.62
CA GLU A 162 -12.32 -17.92 -5.88
C GLU A 162 -11.26 -17.02 -6.53
N LYS A 163 -11.07 -17.10 -7.86
CA LYS A 163 -10.17 -16.20 -8.61
C LYS A 163 -10.54 -14.73 -8.41
N VAL A 164 -11.83 -14.39 -8.48
CA VAL A 164 -12.30 -13.01 -8.23
C VAL A 164 -11.95 -12.54 -6.81
N ARG A 165 -12.17 -13.39 -5.79
CA ARG A 165 -11.82 -13.05 -4.39
C ARG A 165 -10.32 -12.85 -4.22
N ASN A 166 -9.51 -13.72 -4.81
CA ASN A 166 -8.05 -13.61 -4.78
C ASN A 166 -7.61 -12.29 -5.40
N LEU A 167 -8.11 -11.97 -6.61
CA LEU A 167 -7.82 -10.69 -7.27
C LEU A 167 -8.20 -9.49 -6.40
N GLN A 168 -9.39 -9.47 -5.82
CA GLN A 168 -9.83 -8.40 -4.90
C GLN A 168 -8.86 -8.25 -3.72
N GLN A 169 -8.45 -9.37 -3.12
CA GLN A 169 -7.52 -9.39 -2.00
C GLN A 169 -6.14 -8.84 -2.41
N ALA A 170 -5.56 -9.25 -3.54
CA ALA A 170 -4.28 -8.72 -4.01
C ALA A 170 -4.34 -7.22 -4.31
N ARG A 171 -5.43 -6.75 -4.94
CA ARG A 171 -5.64 -5.32 -5.19
C ARG A 171 -5.68 -4.52 -3.89
N LEU A 172 -6.37 -5.04 -2.87
CA LEU A 172 -6.42 -4.42 -1.56
C LEU A 172 -5.03 -4.42 -0.89
N GLU A 173 -4.33 -5.55 -0.90
CA GLU A 173 -2.97 -5.65 -0.36
C GLU A 173 -2.04 -4.61 -0.97
N PHE A 174 -2.10 -4.45 -2.28
CA PHE A 174 -1.33 -3.47 -3.00
C PHE A 174 -1.64 -2.03 -2.56
N ILE A 175 -2.92 -1.68 -2.50
CA ILE A 175 -3.38 -0.36 -2.06
C ILE A 175 -2.93 -0.07 -0.62
N VAL A 176 -3.08 -1.05 0.27
CA VAL A 176 -2.71 -0.92 1.68
C VAL A 176 -1.21 -0.77 1.83
N ALA A 177 -0.38 -1.43 1.01
CA ALA A 177 1.06 -1.26 1.02
C ALA A 177 1.47 0.20 0.67
N LEU A 178 0.83 0.83 -0.32
CA LEU A 178 1.10 2.24 -0.64
C LEU A 178 0.58 3.21 0.39
N ALA A 179 -0.60 2.96 0.96
CA ALA A 179 -1.09 3.75 2.08
C ALA A 179 -0.11 3.65 3.26
N MET A 180 0.34 2.44 3.60
CA MET A 180 1.36 2.18 4.64
C MET A 180 2.65 2.94 4.35
N GLN A 181 3.12 2.95 3.10
CA GLN A 181 4.29 3.73 2.70
C GLN A 181 4.07 5.23 2.94
N GLY A 182 2.92 5.77 2.52
CA GLY A 182 2.51 7.16 2.79
C GLY A 182 2.53 7.49 4.28
N ARG A 183 1.88 6.66 5.09
CA ARG A 183 1.79 6.88 6.54
C ARG A 183 3.15 6.76 7.23
N CYS A 184 4.01 5.83 6.82
CA CYS A 184 5.40 5.75 7.29
C CYS A 184 6.18 7.05 7.04
N TYR A 185 5.98 7.70 5.88
CA TYR A 185 6.59 9.01 5.61
C TYR A 185 6.05 10.10 6.54
N SER A 186 4.73 10.22 6.62
CA SER A 186 4.07 11.30 7.38
C SER A 186 4.38 11.21 8.87
N MET A 187 4.46 9.99 9.41
CA MET A 187 4.75 9.75 10.83
C MET A 187 6.24 9.89 11.16
N GLY A 188 7.11 10.04 10.16
CA GLY A 188 8.57 10.06 10.37
C GLY A 188 9.14 8.73 10.90
N ALA A 189 8.34 7.66 10.89
CA ALA A 189 8.77 6.31 11.30
C ALA A 189 9.91 5.80 10.41
N SER A 190 10.03 6.35 9.21
CA SER A 190 11.06 6.03 8.26
C SER A 190 12.06 7.20 8.22
N HIS A 191 12.95 7.29 9.22
CA HIS A 191 13.96 8.38 9.34
C HIS A 191 14.92 8.49 8.15
N TRP A 192 14.90 7.51 7.25
CA TRP A 192 15.78 7.39 6.09
C TRP A 192 15.20 8.07 4.85
N ASP A 193 16.07 8.48 3.92
CA ASP A 193 15.73 8.93 2.55
C ASP A 193 15.04 7.82 1.75
N ILE A 194 13.81 7.50 2.11
CA ILE A 194 12.92 6.53 1.46
C ILE A 194 12.08 7.25 0.40
N MET A 195 12.06 8.57 0.50
CA MET A 195 11.46 9.58 -0.36
C MET A 195 11.85 9.47 -1.85
N ASP A 196 13.00 8.87 -2.16
CA ASP A 196 13.45 8.64 -3.54
C ASP A 196 12.50 7.73 -4.34
N SER A 197 11.65 6.94 -3.66
CA SER A 197 10.70 6.05 -4.35
C SER A 197 9.30 6.65 -4.53
N ALA A 198 8.81 7.48 -3.59
CA ALA A 198 7.42 7.93 -3.60
C ALA A 198 7.09 8.90 -4.74
N VAL A 199 7.95 9.90 -4.97
CA VAL A 199 7.73 10.89 -6.03
C VAL A 199 7.76 10.24 -7.41
N PRO A 200 8.74 9.38 -7.75
CA PRO A 200 8.70 8.65 -9.02
C PRO A 200 7.49 7.74 -9.19
N LEU A 201 7.03 7.06 -8.13
CA LEU A 201 5.80 6.26 -8.20
C LEU A 201 4.59 7.14 -8.52
N ILE A 202 4.43 8.28 -7.82
CA ILE A 202 3.32 9.21 -8.07
C ILE A 202 3.42 9.80 -9.48
N ASP A 203 4.61 10.23 -9.91
CA ASP A 203 4.82 10.82 -11.23
C ASP A 203 4.48 9.84 -12.35
N ASN A 204 4.88 8.57 -12.21
CA ASN A 204 4.52 7.51 -13.16
C ASN A 204 2.99 7.27 -13.19
N ALA A 205 2.28 7.51 -12.07
CA ALA A 205 0.82 7.37 -11.98
C ALA A 205 0.00 8.36 -12.79
N LEU A 206 0.62 9.45 -13.19
CA LEU A 206 -0.03 10.49 -13.96
C LEU A 206 -0.05 10.16 -15.47
N VAL A 207 0.63 9.10 -15.87
CA VAL A 207 0.80 8.68 -17.27
C VAL A 207 0.33 7.22 -17.43
N PRO A 208 -1.01 6.98 -17.46
CA PRO A 208 -1.55 5.62 -17.59
C PRO A 208 -1.18 4.92 -18.90
N HIS A 209 -0.74 5.67 -19.92
CA HIS A 209 -0.30 5.15 -21.20
C HIS A 209 1.12 5.65 -21.52
N HIS A 210 2.13 5.00 -20.94
CA HIS A 210 3.50 5.19 -21.42
C HIS A 210 3.66 4.49 -22.78
N PRO A 211 3.91 5.22 -23.88
CA PRO A 211 4.22 4.59 -25.15
C PRO A 211 5.49 3.75 -24.95
N ASN A 212 5.35 2.42 -25.10
CA ASN A 212 6.38 1.39 -24.90
C ASN A 212 6.54 0.79 -23.48
N GLN A 213 5.67 1.09 -22.52
CA GLN A 213 5.69 0.38 -21.24
C GLN A 213 4.71 -0.79 -21.26
N VAL A 214 5.25 -1.99 -21.15
CA VAL A 214 4.50 -3.21 -20.86
C VAL A 214 5.01 -3.70 -19.51
N PRO A 215 4.11 -4.03 -18.57
CA PRO A 215 2.64 -3.89 -18.63
C PRO A 215 2.14 -2.45 -18.49
N ILE A 216 0.91 -2.23 -19.00
CA ILE A 216 0.21 -0.93 -18.97
C ILE A 216 -0.25 -0.67 -17.53
N TRP A 217 -0.05 0.55 -17.04
CA TRP A 217 -0.52 1.00 -15.73
C TRP A 217 -2.03 0.78 -15.56
N GLY A 218 -2.43 0.11 -14.48
CA GLY A 218 -3.80 -0.28 -14.17
C GLY A 218 -4.50 0.61 -13.15
N LYS A 219 -5.81 0.40 -12.99
CA LYS A 219 -6.65 1.14 -12.03
C LYS A 219 -6.11 1.12 -10.60
N VAL A 220 -5.62 -0.04 -10.18
CA VAL A 220 -5.17 -0.30 -8.81
C VAL A 220 -3.91 0.49 -8.47
N GLU A 221 -3.00 0.64 -9.45
CA GLU A 221 -1.79 1.48 -9.35
C GLU A 221 -2.14 2.95 -9.13
N VAL A 222 -3.11 3.48 -9.88
CA VAL A 222 -3.57 4.87 -9.70
C VAL A 222 -4.20 5.07 -8.33
N ILE A 223 -5.09 4.17 -7.90
CA ILE A 223 -5.76 4.26 -6.59
C ILE A 223 -4.73 4.20 -5.44
N GLY A 224 -3.82 3.22 -5.51
CA GLY A 224 -2.76 3.09 -4.53
C GLY A 224 -1.86 4.32 -4.49
N CYS A 225 -1.45 4.87 -5.64
CA CYS A 225 -0.62 6.08 -5.70
C CYS A 225 -1.37 7.32 -5.20
N SER A 226 -2.68 7.41 -5.44
CA SER A 226 -3.52 8.43 -4.81
C SER A 226 -3.54 8.29 -3.28
N ALA A 227 -3.62 7.07 -2.74
CA ALA A 227 -3.58 6.83 -1.30
C ALA A 227 -2.21 7.15 -0.70
N LEU A 228 -1.11 6.75 -1.36
CA LEU A 228 0.26 7.15 -1.01
C LEU A 228 0.36 8.67 -0.93
N LEU A 229 0.02 9.37 -2.01
CA LEU A 229 0.10 10.83 -2.07
C LEU A 229 -0.73 11.48 -0.96
N ARG A 230 -2.02 11.13 -0.83
CA ARG A 230 -2.90 11.69 0.22
C ARG A 230 -2.34 11.44 1.62
N GLY A 231 -1.73 10.29 1.84
CA GLY A 231 -1.18 9.88 3.13
C GLY A 231 0.08 10.63 3.54
N CYS A 232 0.77 11.33 2.62
CA CYS A 232 2.01 12.05 2.90
C CYS A 232 2.22 13.37 2.13
N VAL A 233 1.21 13.93 1.48
CA VAL A 233 1.33 15.08 0.55
C VAL A 233 2.07 16.27 1.16
N ARG A 234 1.83 16.60 2.43
CA ARG A 234 2.50 17.68 3.14
C ARG A 234 3.98 17.36 3.30
N THR A 235 4.26 16.16 3.82
CA THR A 235 5.63 15.68 4.01
C THR A 235 6.40 15.65 2.69
N LEU A 236 5.77 15.21 1.59
CA LEU A 236 6.39 15.24 0.27
C LEU A 236 6.74 16.69 -0.13
N PHE A 237 5.81 17.64 0.01
CA PHE A 237 6.10 19.04 -0.34
C PHE A 237 7.15 19.68 0.54
N GLU A 238 7.20 19.38 1.84
CA GLU A 238 8.25 19.87 2.74
C GLU A 238 9.65 19.43 2.28
N ARG A 239 9.75 18.21 1.71
CA ARG A 239 11.03 17.66 1.23
C ARG A 239 11.37 18.02 -0.22
N VAL A 240 10.39 18.27 -1.08
CA VAL A 240 10.64 18.79 -2.44
C VAL A 240 11.30 20.17 -2.33
N PRO A 241 12.38 20.44 -3.09
CA PRO A 241 13.04 21.75 -3.11
C PRO A 241 12.03 22.88 -3.32
N ALA A 242 12.14 23.96 -2.55
CA ALA A 242 11.13 25.01 -2.47
C ALA A 242 10.77 25.60 -3.85
N GLU A 243 11.76 25.74 -4.72
CA GLU A 243 11.67 26.22 -6.09
C GLU A 243 10.93 25.26 -7.04
N LEU A 244 10.83 23.97 -6.69
CA LEU A 244 10.11 22.95 -7.47
C LEU A 244 8.70 22.68 -6.96
N ARG A 245 8.36 23.05 -5.71
CA ARG A 245 7.06 22.75 -5.09
C ARG A 245 5.87 23.24 -5.91
N GLY A 246 5.94 24.49 -6.40
CA GLY A 246 4.88 25.07 -7.23
C GLY A 246 4.69 24.30 -8.54
N ARG A 247 5.79 23.89 -9.18
CA ARG A 247 5.77 23.09 -10.41
C ARG A 247 5.18 21.71 -10.16
N LYS A 248 5.64 21.01 -9.12
CA LYS A 248 5.13 19.69 -8.73
C LYS A 248 3.66 19.71 -8.38
N ARG A 249 3.21 20.77 -7.69
CA ARG A 249 1.78 20.99 -7.39
C ARG A 249 0.95 21.07 -8.67
N VAL A 250 1.39 21.85 -9.65
CA VAL A 250 0.71 21.96 -10.95
C VAL A 250 0.74 20.63 -11.69
N GLU A 251 1.91 19.99 -11.81
CA GLU A 251 2.07 18.69 -12.48
C GLU A 251 1.12 17.62 -11.92
N TRP A 252 1.06 17.47 -10.59
CA TRP A 252 0.20 16.48 -9.96
C TRP A 252 -1.29 16.82 -10.09
N VAL A 253 -1.67 18.09 -9.94
CA VAL A 253 -3.07 18.52 -10.14
C VAL A 253 -3.53 18.28 -11.57
N GLU A 254 -2.70 18.63 -12.56
CA GLU A 254 -3.01 18.40 -13.97
C GLU A 254 -3.04 16.91 -14.31
N GLY A 255 -2.06 16.15 -13.82
CA GLY A 255 -1.96 14.70 -14.01
C GLY A 255 -3.19 13.97 -13.47
N PHE A 256 -3.57 14.21 -12.20
CA PHE A 256 -4.79 13.64 -11.65
C PHE A 256 -6.06 14.20 -12.32
N GLY A 257 -6.03 15.46 -12.76
CA GLY A 257 -7.14 16.10 -13.47
C GLY A 257 -7.47 15.42 -14.80
N ARG A 258 -6.50 14.76 -15.45
CA ARG A 258 -6.75 13.97 -16.68
C ARG A 258 -7.71 12.80 -16.44
N PHE A 259 -7.70 12.17 -15.26
CA PHE A 259 -8.64 11.11 -14.92
C PHE A 259 -10.08 11.61 -14.72
N LEU A 260 -10.26 12.90 -14.41
CA LEU A 260 -11.58 13.51 -14.27
C LEU A 260 -12.22 13.83 -15.63
N ASN A 261 -11.39 14.14 -16.63
CA ASN A 261 -11.85 14.46 -17.97
C ASN A 261 -12.25 13.19 -18.73
N HIS A 262 -13.33 13.31 -19.52
CA HIS A 262 -13.74 12.26 -20.43
C HIS A 262 -12.91 12.42 -21.72
N ASP A 263 -11.71 11.86 -21.74
CA ASP A 263 -10.86 11.94 -22.93
C ASP A 263 -11.31 10.88 -23.98
N PRO A 264 -11.43 11.20 -25.27
CA PRO A 264 -11.88 10.26 -26.31
C PRO A 264 -10.93 9.06 -26.56
N CYS A 265 -9.75 9.04 -25.94
CA CYS A 265 -8.64 8.16 -26.31
C CYS A 265 -8.34 6.96 -25.37
N GLY A 266 -9.04 6.72 -24.25
CA GLY A 266 -8.63 5.59 -23.38
C GLY A 266 -9.58 5.24 -22.23
N ALA A 267 -9.74 3.95 -21.97
CA ALA A 267 -10.83 3.33 -21.21
C ALA A 267 -10.96 3.70 -19.72
N LEU A 268 -10.00 4.44 -19.14
CA LEU A 268 -9.96 4.73 -17.71
C LEU A 268 -10.71 6.01 -17.32
N GLY A 269 -10.93 6.95 -18.26
CA GLY A 269 -11.64 8.23 -18.01
C GLY A 269 -13.17 8.09 -17.82
N GLY A 270 -13.70 6.87 -17.90
CA GLY A 270 -15.09 6.53 -17.58
C GLY A 270 -15.27 5.95 -16.17
N ASP A 271 -14.20 5.54 -15.50
CA ASP A 271 -14.30 4.82 -14.22
C ASP A 271 -14.56 5.79 -13.06
N PHE A 272 -15.73 5.63 -12.43
CA PHE A 272 -16.14 6.48 -11.32
C PHE A 272 -15.19 6.39 -10.12
N VAL A 273 -14.68 5.21 -9.79
CA VAL A 273 -13.79 4.99 -8.64
C VAL A 273 -12.48 5.71 -8.86
N LEU A 274 -11.91 5.60 -10.07
CA LEU A 274 -10.69 6.36 -10.43
C LEU A 274 -10.90 7.87 -10.30
N LYS A 275 -12.06 8.37 -10.73
CA LYS A 275 -12.40 9.80 -10.60
C LYS A 275 -12.49 10.24 -9.15
N VAL A 276 -13.09 9.43 -8.28
CA VAL A 276 -13.18 9.74 -6.84
C VAL A 276 -11.78 9.85 -6.24
N HIS A 277 -10.91 8.85 -6.46
CA HIS A 277 -9.55 8.89 -5.90
C HIS A 277 -8.70 10.02 -6.49
N ALA A 278 -8.81 10.30 -7.79
CA ALA A 278 -8.14 11.42 -8.43
C ALA A 278 -8.63 12.78 -7.89
N ALA A 279 -9.95 12.95 -7.71
CA ALA A 279 -10.51 14.16 -7.13
C ALA A 279 -10.01 14.37 -5.69
N ARG A 280 -9.98 13.32 -4.88
CA ARG A 280 -9.43 13.38 -3.52
C ARG A 280 -7.95 13.73 -3.50
N ALA A 281 -7.15 13.14 -4.38
CA ALA A 281 -5.74 13.52 -4.51
C ALA A 281 -5.60 15.01 -4.84
N ILE A 282 -6.39 15.54 -5.78
CA ILE A 282 -6.40 16.97 -6.12
C ILE A 282 -6.82 17.83 -4.94
N GLU A 283 -7.85 17.45 -4.19
CA GLU A 283 -8.28 18.17 -2.98
C GLU A 283 -7.14 18.27 -1.96
N SER A 284 -6.45 17.16 -1.70
CA SER A 284 -5.34 17.12 -0.74
C SER A 284 -4.13 17.91 -1.22
N ILE A 285 -3.87 17.94 -2.54
CA ILE A 285 -2.85 18.81 -3.14
C ILE A 285 -3.25 20.29 -3.08
N ARG A 286 -4.53 20.64 -3.23
CA ARG A 286 -4.99 22.05 -3.34
C ARG A 286 -5.32 22.68 -2.00
N SER A 287 -5.57 21.89 -0.96
CA SER A 287 -5.89 22.40 0.38
C SER A 287 -4.87 23.44 0.84
N GLU A 288 -5.37 24.58 1.33
CA GLU A 288 -4.56 25.70 1.83
C GLU A 288 -3.59 25.25 2.94
N ASP A 289 -4.03 24.32 3.78
CA ASP A 289 -3.23 23.75 4.85
C ASP A 289 -2.43 22.50 4.45
N THR A 290 -2.68 21.95 3.25
CA THR A 290 -2.10 20.71 2.70
C THR A 290 -1.72 19.71 3.80
N VAL A 291 -2.66 18.87 4.23
CA VAL A 291 -2.49 17.98 5.40
C VAL A 291 -2.34 16.53 4.94
N ASP A 292 -1.45 15.78 5.59
CA ASP A 292 -1.33 14.34 5.43
C ASP A 292 -2.56 13.63 6.01
N GLU A 293 -3.29 12.86 5.21
CA GLU A 293 -4.47 12.16 5.67
C GLU A 293 -4.11 10.94 6.52
N ASP A 294 -4.79 10.79 7.67
CA ASP A 294 -4.71 9.59 8.49
C ASP A 294 -5.37 8.38 7.82
N SER A 295 -5.06 7.19 8.33
CA SER A 295 -5.62 5.94 7.80
C SER A 295 -7.16 5.87 7.84
N THR A 296 -7.83 6.53 8.77
CA THR A 296 -9.31 6.54 8.82
C THR A 296 -9.89 7.34 7.66
N ARG A 297 -9.28 8.48 7.32
CA ARG A 297 -9.67 9.29 6.16
C ARG A 297 -9.27 8.65 4.85
N LEU A 298 -8.06 8.08 4.79
CA LEU A 298 -7.58 7.37 3.60
C LEU A 298 -8.51 6.24 3.22
N PHE A 299 -9.09 5.53 4.18
CA PHE A 299 -9.95 4.35 4.01
C PHE A 299 -11.43 4.59 4.34
N ALA A 300 -11.90 5.84 4.31
CA ALA A 300 -13.27 6.16 4.63
C ALA A 300 -14.25 5.53 3.63
N LEU A 301 -15.25 4.77 4.10
CA LEU A 301 -16.15 3.97 3.24
C LEU A 301 -16.82 4.75 2.10
N PHE A 302 -17.09 6.04 2.28
CA PHE A 302 -17.69 6.88 1.22
C PHE A 302 -16.73 7.19 0.06
N ASP A 303 -15.42 7.08 0.28
CA ASP A 303 -14.38 7.26 -0.73
C ASP A 303 -14.05 5.94 -1.46
N TRP A 304 -14.29 4.80 -0.80
CA TRP A 304 -14.02 3.46 -1.32
C TRP A 304 -15.32 2.83 -1.82
N VAL A 305 -15.82 3.37 -2.92
CA VAL A 305 -16.97 2.78 -3.61
C VAL A 305 -16.48 1.53 -4.33
N PHE A 306 -16.77 0.36 -3.74
CA PHE A 306 -16.64 -0.95 -4.38
C PHE A 306 -17.59 -1.08 -5.57
#